data_AF-A0A9X5EFH4-F1
#
_entry.id   AF-A0A9X5EFH4-F1
#
_cell.length_a   1.000
_cell.length_b   1.000
_cell.length_c   1.000
_cell.angle_alpha   90.00
_cell.angle_beta   90.00
_cell.angle_gamma   90.00
#
_symmetry.space_group_name_H-M   'P 1'
#
loop_
_entity.id
_entity.type
_entity.pdbx_description
1 polymer ?
#
loop_
_entity_poly.entity_id
_entity_poly.type
_entity_poly.pdbx_seq_one_letter_code
_entity_poly.pdbx_strand_id
1 'polypeptide(L)' 'MGQKSPACATAALCPECHHQIDNGRDLPQDERRRLMDRAIVKTHIALAERGLLRLAA' A
#
# COMPACT_ATOMS: atom_id res chain seq x y z
N MET A 1 -2.57 -15.60 15.79
CA MET A 1 -3.66 -14.86 15.13
C MET A 1 -3.03 -13.70 14.37
N GLY A 2 -3.15 -13.66 13.03
CA GLY A 2 -2.66 -12.53 12.24
C GLY A 2 -3.64 -11.37 12.33
N GLN A 3 -3.19 -10.22 12.79
CA GLN A 3 -3.99 -9.00 12.76
C GLN A 3 -4.04 -8.51 11.31
N LYS A 4 -5.26 -8.36 10.77
CA LYS A 4 -5.44 -7.76 9.45
C LYS A 4 -5.04 -6.29 9.51
N SER A 5 -4.32 -5.81 8.50
CA SER A 5 -4.01 -4.39 8.37
C SER A 5 -5.31 -3.57 8.31
N PRO A 6 -5.36 -2.38 8.94
CA PRO A 6 -6.51 -1.50 8.79
C PRO A 6 -6.64 -1.07 7.32
N ALA A 7 -7.86 -0.74 6.87
CA ALA A 7 -8.12 -0.36 5.47
C ALA A 7 -7.23 0.82 5.00
N CYS A 8 -6.96 1.79 5.87
CA CYS A 8 -6.07 2.91 5.59
C CYS A 8 -4.58 2.55 5.50
N ALA A 9 -4.19 1.30 5.78
CA ALA A 9 -2.84 0.79 5.59
C ALA A 9 -2.78 -0.25 4.46
N THR A 10 -3.70 -0.17 3.50
CA THR A 10 -3.74 -1.04 2.32
C THR A 10 -3.38 -0.28 1.05
N ALA A 11 -2.79 -0.98 0.09
CA ALA A 11 -2.43 -0.45 -1.22
C ALA A 11 -3.20 -1.19 -2.33
N ALA A 12 -3.68 -0.44 -3.32
CA ALA A 12 -4.24 -1.00 -4.54
C ALA A 12 -3.09 -1.41 -5.48
N LEU A 13 -2.69 -2.68 -5.42
CA LEU A 13 -1.62 -3.27 -6.23
C LEU A 13 -2.17 -4.36 -7.15
N CYS A 14 -1.57 -4.54 -8.33
CA CYS A 14 -1.81 -5.73 -9.13
C CYS A 14 -1.17 -6.96 -8.43
N PRO A 15 -1.60 -8.20 -8.76
CA PRO A 15 -1.07 -9.41 -8.11
C PRO A 15 0.46 -9.56 -8.19
N GLU A 16 1.06 -9.18 -9.31
CA GLU A 16 2.51 -9.24 -9.51
C GLU A 16 3.27 -8.28 -8.57
N CYS A 17 2.90 -7.00 -8.58
CA CYS A 17 3.49 -6.00 -7.68
C CYS A 17 3.24 -6.34 -6.21
N HIS A 18 2.03 -6.85 -5.90
CA HIS A 18 1.71 -7.30 -4.54
C HIS A 18 2.65 -8.42 -4.09
N HIS A 19 2.86 -9.44 -4.93
CA HIS A 19 3.78 -10.52 -4.61
C HIS A 19 5.22 -10.02 -4.44
N GLN A 20 5.74 -9.20 -5.36
CA GLN A 20 7.12 -8.70 -5.30
C GLN A 20 7.38 -7.87 -4.04
N ILE A 21 6.46 -6.99 -3.66
CA ILE A 21 6.62 -6.09 -2.50
C ILE A 21 6.42 -6.85 -1.19
N ASP A 22 5.41 -7.72 -1.10
CA ASP A 22 5.08 -8.39 0.16
C ASP A 22 5.97 -9.61 0.43
N ASN A 23 6.20 -10.43 -0.60
CA ASN A 23 6.82 -11.75 -0.48
C ASN A 23 8.05 -11.97 -1.39
N GLY A 24 8.38 -11.00 -2.25
CA GLY A 24 9.51 -11.10 -3.18
C GLY A 24 10.87 -11.14 -2.50
N ARG A 25 11.85 -11.67 -3.20
CA ARG A 25 13.24 -11.84 -2.72
C ARG A 25 14.27 -10.99 -3.45
N ASP A 26 13.82 -10.23 -4.45
CA ASP A 26 14.71 -9.47 -5.34
C ASP A 26 15.21 -8.18 -4.70
N LEU A 27 14.51 -7.70 -3.67
CA LEU A 27 14.82 -6.46 -2.96
C LEU A 27 15.03 -6.70 -1.45
N PRO A 28 15.93 -5.92 -0.82
CA PRO A 28 16.04 -5.84 0.64
C PRO A 28 14.70 -5.53 1.33
N GLN A 29 14.56 -5.98 2.58
CA GLN A 29 13.30 -5.81 3.32
C GLN A 29 12.91 -4.33 3.52
N ASP A 30 13.88 -3.46 3.78
CA ASP A 30 13.65 -2.03 3.97
C ASP A 30 13.18 -1.36 2.68
N GLU A 31 13.74 -1.75 1.53
CA GLU A 31 13.31 -1.26 0.23
C GLU A 31 11.88 -1.72 -0.10
N ARG A 32 11.54 -2.98 0.16
CA ARG A 32 10.17 -3.48 0.04
C ARG A 32 9.18 -2.71 0.91
N ARG A 33 9.54 -2.40 2.17
CA ARG A 33 8.71 -1.58 3.06
C ARG A 33 8.49 -0.17 2.50
N ARG A 34 9.54 0.50 2.00
CA ARG A 34 9.42 1.83 1.36
C ARG A 34 8.52 1.80 0.13
N LEU A 35 8.58 0.72 -0.66
CA LEU A 35 7.70 0.54 -1.82
C LEU A 35 6.24 0.36 -1.40
N MET A 36 5.97 -0.41 -0.35
CA MET A 36 4.63 -0.56 0.21
C MET A 36 4.09 0.79 0.72
N ASP A 37 4.88 1.53 1.51
CA ASP A 37 4.49 2.86 2.00
C ASP A 37 4.14 3.81 0.84
N ARG A 38 4.98 3.81 -0.20
CA ARG A 38 4.73 4.59 -1.42
C ARG A 38 3.44 4.16 -2.13
N ALA A 39 3.16 2.86 -2.20
CA ALA A 39 1.95 2.34 -2.84
C ALA A 39 0.69 2.70 -2.04
N ILE A 40 0.78 2.66 -0.71
CA ILE A 40 -0.29 3.11 0.20
C ILE A 40 -0.58 4.59 -0.04
N VAL A 41 0.44 5.46 -0.06
CA VAL A 41 0.24 6.90 -0.32
C VAL A 41 -0.40 7.15 -1.69
N LYS A 42 0.08 6.48 -2.75
CA LYS A 42 -0.51 6.59 -4.09
C LYS A 42 -1.99 6.17 -4.11
N THR A 43 -2.34 5.13 -3.33
CA THR A 43 -3.73 4.67 -3.19
C THR A 43 -4.59 5.76 -2.54
N HIS A 44 -4.11 6.38 -1.46
CA HIS A 44 -4.83 7.48 -0.81
C HIS A 44 -5.02 8.68 -1.73
N ILE A 45 -3.99 9.07 -2.49
CA ILE A 45 -4.10 10.16 -3.49
C ILE A 45 -5.19 9.83 -4.51
N ALA A 46 -5.15 8.65 -5.11
CA ALA A 46 -6.15 8.25 -6.10
C ALA A 46 -7.57 8.19 -5.51
N LEU A 47 -7.73 7.78 -4.25
CA LEU A 47 -9.03 7.78 -3.57
C LEU A 47 -9.50 9.20 -3.25
N ALA A 48 -8.60 10.09 -2.84
CA ALA A 48 -8.91 11.49 -2.56
C ALA A 48 -9.33 12.24 -3.82
N GLU A 49 -8.61 12.07 -4.93
CA GLU A 49 -8.96 12.63 -6.24
C GLU A 49 -10.33 12.15 -6.74
N ARG A 50 -10.73 10.93 -6.37
CA ARG A 50 -12.07 10.37 -6.67
C ARG A 50 -13.14 10.76 -5.65
N GLY A 51 -12.81 11.53 -4.62
CA GLY A 51 -13.74 11.92 -3.55
C GLY A 51 -14.17 10.79 -2.60
N LEU A 52 -13.48 9.65 -2.64
CA LEU A 52 -13.72 8.46 -1.80
C LEU A 52 -12.97 8.52 -0.46
N LEU A 53 -11.95 9.36 -0.37
CA LEU A 53 -11.21 9.68 0.85
C LEU A 53 -11.23 11.19 1.04
N ARG A 54 -11.39 11.66 2.28
CA ARG A 54 -11.38 13.09 2.62
C ARG A 54 -10.47 13.32 3.82
N LEU A 55 -9.79 14.45 3.83
CA LEU A 55 -9.09 14.94 5.01
C LEU A 55 -10.14 15.47 6.00
N ALA A 56 -10.00 15.13 7.28
CA ALA A 56 -10.77 15.77 8.33
C ALA A 56 -10.33 17.24 8.44
N ALA A 57 -11.29 18.14 8.59
CA ALA A 57 -11.06 19.56 8.82
C ALA A 57 -10.76 19.84 10.30
#